data_AF-A0A1B9CH36-F1
#
_entry.id   AF-A0A1B9CH36-F1
#
_cell.length_a   1.000
_cell.length_b   1.000
_cell.length_c   1.000
_cell.angle_alpha   90.00
_cell.angle_beta   90.00
_cell.angle_gamma   90.00
#
_symmetry.space_group_name_H-M   'P 1'
#
loop_
_entity.id
_entity.type
_entity.pdbx_description
1 polymer ?
#
loop_
_entity_poly.entity_id
_entity_poly.type
_entity_poly.pdbx_seq_one_letter_code
_entity_poly.pdbx_strand_id
1 'polypeptide(L)'
;FFNPIGMRFAKKATRDDINDVIEGHANAARLAIEAGFDAVEIHLGHNYLASSFLSPLINRRDDEFGGSLENRAKVARGMVMAVRRAVEKEGTPIAVTAKLNMADGVRGGISTEESLITAKWLQDDGGLDAIELTAGSSLVNPMYLFHGDAPLKEFAAAFKPPLSWGMRMTGKKFLREYPYREAYLLRHAKLFRAELTMPLILLGGITNRDTMDLAMAEGFQFVAMGRALLAEPDLINRIAADGAAHSVRSACTHCNKCMATIYTRTRCVVTGAPDVLAGNRT
;
A
#
# COMPACT_ATOMS: atom_id res chain seq x y z
N PHE A 1 0.94 -27.25 0.00
CA PHE A 1 2.36 -27.13 0.40
C PHE A 1 2.43 -26.41 1.74
N PHE A 2 3.47 -26.66 2.56
CA PHE A 2 3.66 -25.90 3.79
C PHE A 2 4.12 -24.48 3.46
N ASN A 3 3.40 -23.47 3.93
CA ASN A 3 3.80 -22.07 3.80
C ASN A 3 4.51 -21.65 5.10
N PRO A 4 5.85 -21.54 5.10
CA PRO A 4 6.61 -21.19 6.29
C PRO A 4 6.33 -19.76 6.77
N ILE A 5 5.89 -18.87 5.89
CA ILE A 5 5.59 -17.47 6.22
C ILE A 5 4.32 -17.39 7.06
N GLY A 6 3.29 -18.17 6.70
CA GLY A 6 2.02 -18.21 7.44
C GLY A 6 1.93 -19.31 8.49
N MET A 7 2.99 -20.12 8.65
CA MET A 7 3.03 -21.34 9.48
C MET A 7 1.81 -22.26 9.29
N ARG A 8 1.33 -22.38 8.05
CA ARG A 8 0.11 -23.14 7.71
C ARG A 8 0.24 -23.83 6.36
N PHE A 9 -0.54 -24.88 6.15
CA PHE A 9 -0.66 -25.48 4.82
C PHE A 9 -1.48 -24.57 3.91
N ALA A 10 -0.91 -24.26 2.74
CA ALA A 10 -1.57 -23.52 1.69
C ALA A 10 -1.86 -24.45 0.50
N LYS A 11 -2.99 -24.21 -0.18
CA LYS A 11 -3.35 -24.84 -1.45
C LYS A 11 -2.72 -24.04 -2.60
N LYS A 12 -2.21 -24.73 -3.63
CA LYS A 12 -1.88 -24.08 -4.92
C LYS A 12 -3.21 -23.69 -5.56
N ALA A 13 -3.43 -22.39 -5.76
CA ALA A 13 -4.67 -21.90 -6.39
C ALA A 13 -4.82 -22.51 -7.79
N THR A 14 -5.96 -23.11 -8.08
CA THR A 14 -6.33 -23.57 -9.43
C THR A 14 -6.72 -22.38 -10.30
N ARG A 15 -6.97 -22.63 -11.60
CA ARG A 15 -7.56 -21.61 -12.48
C ARG A 15 -8.92 -21.14 -11.96
N ASP A 16 -9.74 -22.08 -11.49
CA ASP A 16 -11.06 -21.76 -10.93
C ASP A 16 -10.93 -20.93 -9.65
N ASP A 17 -10.01 -21.30 -8.73
CA ASP A 17 -9.74 -20.50 -7.53
C ASP A 17 -9.33 -19.05 -7.92
N ILE A 18 -8.56 -18.86 -9.00
CA ILE A 18 -8.14 -17.54 -9.50
C ILE A 18 -9.33 -16.78 -10.09
N ASN A 19 -10.15 -17.44 -10.90
CA ASN A 19 -11.35 -16.85 -11.50
C ASN A 19 -12.36 -16.41 -10.43
N ASP A 20 -12.58 -17.25 -9.41
CA ASP A 20 -13.47 -16.95 -8.28
C ASP A 20 -13.00 -15.71 -7.53
N VAL A 21 -11.69 -15.56 -7.33
CA VAL A 21 -11.15 -14.35 -6.67
C VAL A 21 -11.29 -13.12 -7.56
N ILE A 22 -11.08 -13.24 -8.87
CA ILE A 22 -11.29 -12.13 -9.81
C ILE A 22 -12.76 -11.67 -9.78
N GLU A 23 -13.70 -12.60 -9.82
CA GLU A 23 -15.13 -12.26 -9.68
C GLU A 23 -15.46 -11.72 -8.29
N GLY A 24 -14.80 -12.22 -7.24
CA GLY A 24 -14.91 -11.68 -5.89
C GLY A 24 -14.52 -10.21 -5.79
N HIS A 25 -13.49 -9.77 -6.53
CA HIS A 25 -13.12 -8.34 -6.59
C HIS A 25 -14.15 -7.52 -7.38
N ALA A 26 -14.67 -8.04 -8.48
CA ALA A 26 -15.76 -7.41 -9.21
C ALA A 26 -17.00 -7.22 -8.33
N ASN A 27 -17.39 -8.26 -7.58
CA ASN A 27 -18.50 -8.20 -6.64
C ASN A 27 -18.25 -7.21 -5.49
N ALA A 28 -17.02 -7.15 -4.95
CA ALA A 28 -16.67 -6.16 -3.94
C ALA A 28 -16.83 -4.72 -4.44
N ALA A 29 -16.53 -4.45 -5.71
CA ALA A 29 -16.77 -3.15 -6.31
C ALA A 29 -18.26 -2.81 -6.43
N ARG A 30 -19.12 -3.79 -6.81
CA ARG A 30 -20.58 -3.60 -6.81
C ARG A 30 -21.10 -3.26 -5.42
N LEU A 31 -20.67 -4.00 -4.40
CA LEU A 31 -21.03 -3.72 -3.00
C LEU A 31 -20.54 -2.34 -2.53
N ALA A 32 -19.37 -1.89 -2.99
CA ALA A 32 -18.88 -0.55 -2.68
C ALA A 32 -19.76 0.54 -3.31
N ILE A 33 -20.20 0.34 -4.56
CA ILE A 33 -21.15 1.24 -5.22
C ILE A 33 -22.48 1.27 -4.45
N GLU A 34 -23.03 0.11 -4.11
CA GLU A 34 -24.28 0.00 -3.33
C GLU A 34 -24.17 0.69 -1.96
N ALA A 35 -23.00 0.65 -1.34
CA ALA A 35 -22.72 1.32 -0.07
C ALA A 35 -22.46 2.83 -0.21
N GLY A 36 -22.42 3.36 -1.43
CA GLY A 36 -22.24 4.80 -1.70
C GLY A 36 -20.78 5.28 -1.69
N PHE A 37 -19.80 4.40 -1.94
CA PHE A 37 -18.41 4.83 -2.11
C PHE A 37 -18.19 5.49 -3.47
N ASP A 38 -17.46 6.62 -3.50
CA ASP A 38 -17.10 7.33 -4.74
C ASP A 38 -15.88 6.74 -5.48
N ALA A 39 -15.14 5.85 -4.82
CA ALA A 39 -13.93 5.25 -5.37
C ALA A 39 -13.64 3.88 -4.75
N VAL A 40 -12.97 3.03 -5.54
CA VAL A 40 -12.39 1.76 -5.09
C VAL A 40 -10.91 1.70 -5.45
N GLU A 41 -10.10 1.14 -4.56
CA GLU A 41 -8.67 0.93 -4.80
C GLU A 41 -8.33 -0.57 -4.79
N ILE A 42 -7.74 -1.05 -5.87
CA ILE A 42 -7.32 -2.43 -6.04
C ILE A 42 -5.90 -2.59 -5.50
N HIS A 43 -5.73 -3.48 -4.52
CA HIS A 43 -4.43 -3.65 -3.88
C HIS A 43 -3.52 -4.63 -4.64
N LEU A 44 -2.51 -4.11 -5.34
CA LEU A 44 -1.53 -4.87 -6.14
C LEU A 44 -0.14 -4.91 -5.49
N GLY A 45 -0.03 -4.58 -4.19
CA GLY A 45 1.23 -4.40 -3.48
C GLY A 45 1.48 -5.37 -2.32
N HIS A 46 2.65 -5.20 -1.70
CA HIS A 46 3.02 -5.74 -0.39
C HIS A 46 2.91 -7.27 -0.19
N ASN A 47 3.01 -8.04 -1.27
CA ASN A 47 2.87 -9.50 -1.28
C ASN A 47 1.49 -10.03 -0.85
N TYR A 48 0.45 -9.19 -0.91
CA TYR A 48 -0.94 -9.70 -0.98
C TYR A 48 -1.18 -10.41 -2.31
N LEU A 49 -2.39 -10.93 -2.54
CA LEU A 49 -2.66 -11.91 -3.60
C LEU A 49 -2.07 -11.53 -4.97
N ALA A 50 -2.47 -10.40 -5.56
CA ALA A 50 -1.97 -10.00 -6.88
C ALA A 50 -0.44 -9.79 -6.88
N SER A 51 0.10 -9.14 -5.85
CA SER A 51 1.54 -8.96 -5.66
C SER A 51 2.28 -10.30 -5.49
N SER A 52 1.64 -11.32 -4.91
CA SER A 52 2.21 -12.66 -4.75
C SER A 52 2.34 -13.39 -6.09
N PHE A 53 1.42 -13.16 -7.04
CA PHE A 53 1.55 -13.63 -8.41
C PHE A 53 2.62 -12.84 -9.18
N LEU A 54 2.67 -11.52 -8.98
CA LEU A 54 3.68 -10.65 -9.59
C LEU A 54 5.09 -10.94 -9.07
N SER A 55 5.29 -11.38 -7.82
CA SER A 55 6.64 -11.54 -7.25
C SER A 55 7.31 -12.84 -7.73
N PRO A 56 8.49 -12.78 -8.38
CA PRO A 56 9.23 -13.97 -8.79
C PRO A 56 9.80 -14.74 -7.59
N LEU A 57 9.87 -14.10 -6.42
CA LEU A 57 10.27 -14.75 -5.17
C LEU A 57 9.22 -15.75 -4.70
N ILE A 58 7.94 -15.38 -4.82
CA ILE A 58 6.79 -16.10 -4.26
C ILE A 58 6.13 -16.99 -5.32
N ASN A 59 5.91 -16.47 -6.53
CA ASN A 59 5.28 -17.21 -7.60
C ASN A 59 6.28 -18.15 -8.28
N ARG A 60 6.23 -19.42 -7.89
CA ARG A 60 7.02 -20.51 -8.48
C ARG A 60 6.21 -21.40 -9.40
N ARG A 61 5.10 -20.89 -9.94
CA ARG A 61 4.27 -21.65 -10.88
C ARG A 61 4.97 -21.81 -12.22
N ASP A 62 4.68 -22.93 -12.85
CA ASP A 62 5.14 -23.40 -14.16
C ASP A 62 4.00 -23.40 -15.21
N ASP A 63 2.82 -22.89 -14.83
CA ASP A 63 1.67 -22.74 -15.70
C ASP A 63 1.53 -21.30 -16.22
N GLU A 64 0.42 -21.02 -16.88
CA GLU A 64 0.18 -19.74 -17.54
C GLU A 64 0.06 -18.53 -16.59
N PHE A 65 0.09 -18.75 -15.27
CA PHE A 65 0.09 -17.70 -14.25
C PHE A 65 1.48 -17.52 -13.58
N GLY A 66 2.53 -18.19 -14.07
CA GLY A 66 3.90 -18.08 -13.55
C GLY A 66 4.98 -18.06 -14.63
N GLY A 67 6.24 -18.01 -14.20
CA GLY A 67 7.39 -17.87 -15.09
C GLY A 67 7.56 -16.43 -15.58
N SER A 68 7.22 -16.17 -16.85
CA SER A 68 7.39 -14.84 -17.46
C SER A 68 6.62 -13.76 -16.71
N LEU A 69 7.07 -12.50 -16.83
CA LEU A 69 6.35 -11.36 -16.25
C LEU A 69 4.93 -11.25 -16.82
N GLU A 70 4.75 -11.52 -18.12
CA GLU A 70 3.45 -11.51 -18.79
C GLU A 70 2.46 -12.47 -18.13
N ASN A 71 2.89 -13.71 -17.87
CA ASN A 71 2.07 -14.71 -17.18
C ASN A 71 1.77 -14.31 -15.73
N ARG A 72 2.79 -13.84 -15.00
CA ARG A 72 2.64 -13.36 -13.61
C ARG A 72 1.69 -12.18 -13.49
N ALA A 73 1.65 -11.30 -14.49
CA ALA A 73 0.81 -10.11 -14.51
C ALA A 73 -0.67 -10.38 -14.83
N LYS A 74 -1.02 -11.56 -15.38
CA LYS A 74 -2.41 -11.89 -15.76
C LYS A 74 -3.41 -11.72 -14.62
N VAL A 75 -3.04 -12.11 -13.40
CA VAL A 75 -3.94 -12.00 -12.23
C VAL A 75 -4.19 -10.54 -11.88
N ALA A 76 -3.12 -9.72 -11.80
CA ALA A 76 -3.25 -8.30 -11.48
C ALA A 76 -4.07 -7.55 -12.54
N ARG A 77 -3.75 -7.73 -13.82
CA ARG A 77 -4.48 -7.12 -14.95
C ARG A 77 -5.93 -7.62 -15.03
N GLY A 78 -6.15 -8.92 -14.84
CA GLY A 78 -7.46 -9.54 -14.82
C GLY A 78 -8.37 -9.00 -13.72
N MET A 79 -7.83 -8.82 -12.50
CA MET A 79 -8.55 -8.20 -11.38
C MET A 79 -8.95 -6.75 -11.69
N VAL A 80 -8.02 -5.95 -12.22
CA VAL A 80 -8.29 -4.56 -12.63
C VAL A 80 -9.41 -4.48 -13.65
N MET A 81 -9.32 -5.26 -14.72
CA MET A 81 -10.33 -5.24 -15.77
C MET A 81 -11.68 -5.81 -15.32
N ALA A 82 -11.70 -6.77 -14.39
CA ALA A 82 -12.95 -7.26 -13.83
C ALA A 82 -13.66 -6.21 -12.98
N VAL A 83 -12.91 -5.46 -12.15
CA VAL A 83 -13.45 -4.34 -11.37
C VAL A 83 -13.95 -3.23 -12.30
N ARG A 84 -13.16 -2.80 -13.29
CA ARG A 84 -13.59 -1.78 -14.26
C ARG A 84 -14.90 -2.15 -14.95
N ARG A 85 -14.99 -3.38 -15.49
CA ARG A 85 -16.21 -3.87 -16.15
C ARG A 85 -17.41 -3.92 -15.20
N ALA A 86 -17.19 -4.24 -13.92
CA ALA A 86 -18.27 -4.23 -12.93
C ALA A 86 -18.78 -2.80 -12.70
N VAL A 87 -17.89 -1.83 -12.49
CA VAL A 87 -18.24 -0.42 -12.33
C VAL A 87 -18.99 0.12 -13.55
N GLU A 88 -18.50 -0.15 -14.76
CA GLU A 88 -19.16 0.27 -16.01
C GLU A 88 -20.56 -0.32 -16.16
N LYS A 89 -20.75 -1.58 -15.76
CA LYS A 89 -22.04 -2.26 -15.83
C LYS A 89 -23.08 -1.69 -14.88
N GLU A 90 -22.68 -1.26 -13.68
CA GLU A 90 -23.59 -0.60 -12.72
C GLU A 90 -24.02 0.80 -13.19
N GLY A 91 -23.30 1.39 -14.16
CA GLY A 91 -23.63 2.69 -14.75
C GLY A 91 -23.41 3.88 -13.81
N THR A 92 -22.85 3.67 -12.61
CA THR A 92 -22.51 4.72 -11.65
C THR A 92 -21.00 5.02 -11.76
N PRO A 93 -20.60 6.25 -12.13
CA PRO A 93 -19.19 6.57 -12.32
C PRO A 93 -18.50 6.76 -10.96
N ILE A 94 -17.88 5.68 -10.47
CA ILE A 94 -16.92 5.75 -9.35
C ILE A 94 -15.49 5.62 -9.89
N ALA A 95 -14.52 6.20 -9.19
CA ALA A 95 -13.11 6.08 -9.57
C ALA A 95 -12.56 4.68 -9.26
N VAL A 96 -11.77 4.12 -10.18
CA VAL A 96 -11.05 2.85 -10.00
C VAL A 96 -9.56 3.12 -10.00
N THR A 97 -8.92 2.93 -8.85
CA THR A 97 -7.46 3.09 -8.70
C THR A 97 -6.78 1.78 -8.36
N ALA A 98 -5.47 1.73 -8.46
CA ALA A 98 -4.69 0.58 -7.97
C ALA A 98 -3.45 1.02 -7.19
N LYS A 99 -3.16 0.33 -6.10
CA LYS A 99 -1.92 0.50 -5.33
C LYS A 99 -0.88 -0.52 -5.75
N LEU A 100 0.14 -0.09 -6.49
CA LEU A 100 1.16 -0.94 -7.10
C LEU A 100 2.50 -0.84 -6.38
N ASN A 101 3.09 -2.00 -6.05
CA ASN A 101 4.47 -2.07 -5.56
C ASN A 101 5.45 -1.72 -6.67
N MET A 102 6.21 -0.63 -6.53
CA MET A 102 7.34 -0.29 -7.40
C MET A 102 8.47 -1.31 -7.24
N ALA A 103 8.77 -1.74 -6.01
CA ALA A 103 9.76 -2.77 -5.75
C ALA A 103 9.45 -3.46 -4.41
N ASP A 104 9.80 -4.74 -4.26
CA ASP A 104 9.64 -5.46 -2.98
C ASP A 104 10.72 -5.10 -1.95
N GLY A 105 11.83 -4.48 -2.38
CA GLY A 105 12.95 -4.13 -1.50
C GLY A 105 13.73 -5.35 -0.97
N VAL A 106 13.63 -6.49 -1.65
CA VAL A 106 14.33 -7.75 -1.33
C VAL A 106 14.85 -8.44 -2.59
N ARG A 107 15.96 -9.17 -2.46
CA ARG A 107 16.57 -9.90 -3.57
C ARG A 107 15.61 -10.96 -4.11
N GLY A 108 15.41 -10.96 -5.43
CA GLY A 108 14.54 -11.90 -6.12
C GLY A 108 13.05 -11.60 -6.01
N GLY A 109 12.64 -10.52 -5.33
CA GLY A 109 11.27 -10.01 -5.36
C GLY A 109 11.00 -9.17 -6.62
N ILE A 110 9.88 -8.46 -6.63
CA ILE A 110 9.51 -7.53 -7.72
C ILE A 110 10.59 -6.44 -7.83
N SER A 111 11.17 -6.29 -9.02
CA SER A 111 12.11 -5.22 -9.33
C SER A 111 11.38 -3.98 -9.87
N THR A 112 12.04 -2.83 -9.81
CA THR A 112 11.51 -1.56 -10.35
C THR A 112 11.20 -1.67 -11.83
N GLU A 113 12.04 -2.36 -12.58
CA GLU A 113 11.94 -2.54 -14.03
C GLU A 113 10.71 -3.39 -14.39
N GLU A 114 10.52 -4.54 -13.73
CA GLU A 114 9.33 -5.38 -13.96
C GLU A 114 8.04 -4.69 -13.53
N SER A 115 8.07 -3.96 -12.41
CA SER A 115 6.92 -3.21 -11.93
C SER A 115 6.55 -2.08 -12.89
N LEU A 116 7.53 -1.38 -13.46
CA LEU A 116 7.30 -0.33 -14.45
C LEU A 116 6.66 -0.88 -15.74
N ILE A 117 7.12 -2.04 -16.22
CA ILE A 117 6.48 -2.74 -17.35
C ILE A 117 5.03 -3.09 -17.00
N THR A 118 4.79 -3.61 -15.80
CA THR A 118 3.44 -3.93 -15.31
C THR A 118 2.56 -2.67 -15.26
N ALA A 119 3.09 -1.54 -14.80
CA ALA A 119 2.37 -0.27 -14.74
C ALA A 119 2.01 0.25 -16.14
N LYS A 120 2.91 0.12 -17.12
CA LYS A 120 2.63 0.45 -18.52
C LYS A 120 1.48 -0.40 -19.07
N TRP A 121 1.50 -1.71 -18.83
CA TRP A 121 0.39 -2.58 -19.24
C TRP A 121 -0.94 -2.23 -18.56
N LEU A 122 -0.92 -1.89 -17.26
CA LEU A 122 -2.11 -1.44 -16.54
C LEU A 122 -2.67 -0.13 -17.09
N GLN A 123 -1.81 0.78 -17.52
CA GLN A 123 -2.20 2.01 -18.22
C GLN A 123 -2.82 1.69 -19.58
N ASP A 124 -2.14 0.87 -20.38
CA ASP A 124 -2.57 0.51 -21.74
C ASP A 124 -3.89 -0.28 -21.74
N ASP A 125 -4.16 -1.05 -20.68
CA ASP A 125 -5.43 -1.75 -20.47
C ASP A 125 -6.63 -0.80 -20.28
N GLY A 126 -6.39 0.45 -19.87
CA GLY A 126 -7.43 1.47 -19.68
C GLY A 126 -8.37 1.21 -18.49
N GLY A 127 -8.01 0.30 -17.58
CA GLY A 127 -8.87 -0.10 -16.47
C GLY A 127 -8.87 0.85 -15.27
N LEU A 128 -7.93 1.79 -15.19
CA LEU A 128 -7.63 2.58 -13.99
C LEU A 128 -7.65 4.09 -14.26
N ASP A 129 -8.18 4.83 -13.30
CA ASP A 129 -8.17 6.31 -13.28
C ASP A 129 -6.89 6.87 -12.66
N ALA A 130 -6.26 6.12 -11.75
CA ALA A 130 -4.96 6.48 -11.18
C ALA A 130 -4.20 5.24 -10.64
N ILE A 131 -2.87 5.35 -10.54
CA ILE A 131 -2.03 4.38 -9.84
C ILE A 131 -1.37 5.04 -8.62
N GLU A 132 -1.58 4.47 -7.44
CA GLU A 132 -0.79 4.78 -6.25
C GLU A 132 0.48 3.95 -6.20
N LEU A 133 1.62 4.63 -6.08
CA LEU A 133 2.93 4.00 -6.09
C LEU A 133 3.42 3.77 -4.66
N THR A 134 3.54 2.50 -4.28
CA THR A 134 4.08 2.06 -2.99
C THR A 134 5.32 1.18 -3.19
N ALA A 135 5.97 0.72 -2.13
CA ALA A 135 7.08 -0.22 -2.23
C ALA A 135 7.31 -0.99 -0.93
N GLY A 136 7.86 -2.19 -1.02
CA GLY A 136 8.26 -3.02 0.12
C GLY A 136 7.43 -4.28 0.28
N SER A 137 7.73 -5.03 1.32
CA SER A 137 7.14 -6.35 1.55
C SER A 137 6.59 -6.45 2.96
N SER A 138 5.29 -6.72 3.12
CA SER A 138 4.73 -7.01 4.44
C SER A 138 5.28 -8.30 5.05
N LEU A 139 5.77 -9.22 4.22
CA LEU A 139 6.19 -10.56 4.64
C LEU A 139 7.65 -10.64 5.05
N VAL A 140 8.55 -9.90 4.39
CA VAL A 140 10.00 -10.06 4.58
C VAL A 140 10.74 -8.77 4.88
N ASN A 141 10.18 -7.60 4.53
CA ASN A 141 10.81 -6.31 4.80
C ASN A 141 9.76 -5.21 5.03
N PRO A 142 8.96 -5.32 6.11
CA PRO A 142 7.83 -4.43 6.33
C PRO A 142 8.26 -2.98 6.54
N MET A 143 9.45 -2.75 7.08
CA MET A 143 9.93 -1.40 7.36
C MET A 143 10.36 -0.61 6.12
N TYR A 144 10.50 -1.25 4.96
CA TYR A 144 10.69 -0.55 3.70
C TYR A 144 9.46 0.31 3.33
N LEU A 145 8.27 -0.08 3.82
CA LEU A 145 7.04 0.71 3.72
C LEU A 145 7.01 1.87 4.71
N PHE A 146 7.64 1.67 5.87
CA PHE A 146 7.50 2.50 7.06
C PHE A 146 8.85 3.08 7.50
N HIS A 147 9.47 3.91 6.67
CA HIS A 147 10.69 4.62 7.11
C HIS A 147 10.45 5.38 8.42
N GLY A 148 11.45 5.36 9.30
CA GLY A 148 11.40 5.77 10.70
C GLY A 148 11.85 4.66 11.64
N ASP A 149 11.61 4.88 12.93
CA ASP A 149 12.03 3.97 14.00
C ASP A 149 11.40 2.58 13.82
N ALA A 150 12.13 1.52 14.16
CA ALA A 150 11.59 0.17 14.21
C ALA A 150 10.94 -0.10 15.59
N PRO A 151 9.61 -0.32 15.68
CA PRO A 151 8.88 -0.44 16.95
C PRO A 151 8.99 -1.86 17.54
N LEU A 152 10.21 -2.38 17.69
CA LEU A 152 10.44 -3.79 18.02
C LEU A 152 9.83 -4.20 19.36
N LYS A 153 9.89 -3.33 20.37
CA LYS A 153 9.35 -3.62 21.71
C LYS A 153 7.83 -3.77 21.66
N GLU A 154 7.17 -2.83 20.99
CA GLU A 154 5.73 -2.77 20.80
C GLU A 154 5.25 -3.95 19.94
N PHE A 155 5.95 -4.25 18.85
CA PHE A 155 5.62 -5.37 17.97
C PHE A 155 5.77 -6.71 18.69
N ALA A 156 6.84 -6.91 19.46
CA ALA A 156 7.02 -8.12 20.27
C ALA A 156 5.96 -8.28 21.36
N ALA A 157 5.42 -7.18 21.89
CA ALA A 157 4.36 -7.21 22.91
C ALA A 157 2.99 -7.65 22.35
N ALA A 158 2.80 -7.61 21.03
CA ALA A 158 1.59 -8.10 20.38
C ALA A 158 1.48 -9.64 20.33
N PHE A 159 2.57 -10.37 20.66
CA PHE A 159 2.63 -11.83 20.60
C PHE A 159 2.85 -12.47 21.98
N LYS A 160 2.39 -13.71 22.14
CA LYS A 160 2.61 -14.49 23.37
C LYS A 160 4.00 -15.17 23.38
N PRO A 161 4.61 -15.44 24.54
CA PRO A 161 5.77 -16.33 24.63
C PRO A 161 5.49 -17.72 24.04
N PRO A 162 6.47 -18.39 23.41
CA PRO A 162 7.88 -17.98 23.28
C PRO A 162 8.16 -17.04 22.10
N LEU A 163 7.18 -16.75 21.24
CA LEU A 163 7.37 -15.96 20.02
C LEU A 163 7.81 -14.50 20.33
N SER A 164 7.27 -13.90 21.40
CA SER A 164 7.69 -12.57 21.85
C SER A 164 9.16 -12.49 22.24
N TRP A 165 9.71 -13.54 22.86
CA TRP A 165 11.13 -13.62 23.24
C TRP A 165 12.02 -13.75 22.01
N GLY A 166 11.64 -14.62 21.07
CA GLY A 166 12.34 -14.77 19.79
C GLY A 166 12.41 -13.45 19.02
N MET A 167 11.27 -12.74 18.92
CA MET A 167 11.20 -11.44 18.26
C MET A 167 12.12 -10.40 18.92
N ARG A 168 12.17 -10.31 20.25
CA ARG A 168 13.07 -9.37 20.95
C ARG A 168 14.55 -9.64 20.66
N MET A 169 14.94 -10.90 20.46
CA MET A 169 16.33 -11.27 20.19
C MET A 169 16.73 -11.07 18.72
N THR A 170 15.88 -11.47 17.77
CA THR A 170 16.25 -11.51 16.34
C THR A 170 15.50 -10.50 15.47
N GLY A 171 14.51 -9.81 16.02
CA GLY A 171 13.58 -8.98 15.27
C GLY A 171 14.19 -7.75 14.59
N LYS A 172 15.38 -7.28 15.01
CA LYS A 172 16.10 -6.20 14.29
C LYS A 172 16.51 -6.60 12.86
N LYS A 173 16.63 -7.90 12.56
CA LYS A 173 16.89 -8.39 11.19
C LYS A 173 15.65 -8.32 10.30
N PHE A 174 14.46 -8.39 10.92
CA PHE A 174 13.14 -8.37 10.27
C PHE A 174 12.56 -6.94 10.20
N LEU A 175 12.54 -6.24 11.33
CA LEU A 175 12.22 -4.82 11.45
C LEU A 175 13.50 -3.98 11.30
N ARG A 176 13.99 -3.89 10.06
CA ARG A 176 15.14 -3.04 9.73
C ARG A 176 14.77 -1.57 9.90
N GLU A 177 15.69 -0.78 10.42
CA GLU A 177 15.48 0.66 10.51
C GLU A 177 15.89 1.33 9.20
N TYR A 178 15.00 2.17 8.67
CA TYR A 178 15.26 2.98 7.50
C TYR A 178 15.13 4.45 7.92
N PRO A 179 16.18 5.27 7.81
CA PRO A 179 16.11 6.66 8.22
C PRO A 179 14.94 7.37 7.55
N TYR A 180 14.14 8.05 8.37
CA TYR A 180 13.02 8.83 7.86
C TYR A 180 13.51 10.08 7.14
N ARG A 181 12.86 10.37 6.02
CA ARG A 181 12.91 11.64 5.30
C ARG A 181 11.53 11.83 4.66
N GLU A 182 11.08 13.06 4.50
CA GLU A 182 9.85 13.31 3.75
C GLU A 182 9.98 12.84 2.30
N ALA A 183 8.86 12.44 1.69
CA ALA A 183 8.79 11.93 0.32
C ALA A 183 9.81 10.82 -0.02
N TYR A 184 10.08 9.87 0.90
CA TYR A 184 11.17 8.90 0.74
C TYR A 184 11.03 7.99 -0.49
N LEU A 185 9.82 7.80 -1.03
CA LEU A 185 9.58 7.06 -2.27
C LEU A 185 9.60 7.91 -3.54
N LEU A 186 9.66 9.25 -3.45
CA LEU A 186 9.60 10.16 -4.59
C LEU A 186 10.64 9.82 -5.66
N ARG A 187 11.88 9.53 -5.24
CA ARG A 187 12.96 9.17 -6.19
C ARG A 187 12.58 7.98 -7.06
N HIS A 188 11.94 6.96 -6.49
CA HIS A 188 11.51 5.78 -7.24
C HIS A 188 10.26 6.09 -8.07
N ALA A 189 9.31 6.82 -7.48
CA ALA A 189 8.07 7.20 -8.14
C ALA A 189 8.32 8.06 -9.40
N LYS A 190 9.36 8.89 -9.40
CA LYS A 190 9.76 9.68 -10.58
C LYS A 190 10.12 8.83 -11.81
N LEU A 191 10.62 7.60 -11.61
CA LEU A 191 10.88 6.67 -12.72
C LEU A 191 9.58 6.24 -13.42
N PHE A 192 8.50 6.08 -12.65
CA PHE A 192 7.18 5.76 -13.19
C PHE A 192 6.52 6.99 -13.79
N ARG A 193 6.64 8.14 -13.11
CA ARG A 193 6.08 9.40 -13.60
C ARG A 193 6.67 9.81 -14.96
N ALA A 194 7.94 9.53 -15.20
CA ALA A 194 8.61 9.82 -16.48
C ALA A 194 8.06 9.00 -17.67
N GLU A 195 7.39 7.89 -17.41
CA GLU A 195 7.03 6.89 -18.42
C GLU A 195 5.52 6.68 -18.57
N LEU A 196 4.76 7.01 -17.54
CA LEU A 196 3.30 6.95 -17.53
C LEU A 196 2.71 8.32 -17.83
N THR A 197 1.54 8.36 -18.45
CA THR A 197 0.76 9.57 -18.71
C THR A 197 -0.50 9.65 -17.84
N MET A 198 -0.97 8.51 -17.33
CA MET A 198 -2.13 8.47 -16.44
C MET A 198 -1.85 9.17 -15.09
N PRO A 199 -2.89 9.60 -14.36
CA PRO A 199 -2.74 10.16 -13.03
C PRO A 199 -1.99 9.23 -12.07
N LEU A 200 -1.05 9.78 -11.30
CA LEU A 200 -0.31 9.04 -10.28
C LEU A 200 -0.49 9.65 -8.89
N ILE A 201 -0.55 8.78 -7.89
CA ILE A 201 -0.67 9.12 -6.48
C ILE A 201 0.68 8.83 -5.80
N LEU A 202 1.33 9.87 -5.28
CA LEU A 202 2.59 9.72 -4.55
C LEU A 202 2.32 9.33 -3.09
N LEU A 203 2.84 8.17 -2.67
CA LEU A 203 2.92 7.75 -1.28
C LEU A 203 4.36 7.90 -0.76
N GLY A 204 4.54 7.88 0.56
CA GLY A 204 5.83 7.61 1.20
C GLY A 204 6.37 8.80 1.96
N GLY A 205 5.82 9.04 3.16
CA GLY A 205 6.26 10.13 4.03
C GLY A 205 5.72 11.50 3.61
N ILE A 206 4.50 11.54 3.08
CA ILE A 206 3.74 12.78 2.86
C ILE A 206 3.08 13.16 4.17
N THR A 207 3.53 14.26 4.78
CA THR A 207 3.06 14.70 6.11
C THR A 207 2.75 16.18 6.21
N ASN A 208 3.52 17.03 5.53
CA ASN A 208 3.36 18.47 5.59
C ASN A 208 3.04 19.05 4.21
N ARG A 209 2.51 20.27 4.19
CA ARG A 209 2.14 20.99 2.96
C ARG A 209 3.29 21.06 1.96
N ASP A 210 4.50 21.40 2.42
CA ASP A 210 5.69 21.50 1.55
C ASP A 210 5.96 20.20 0.77
N THR A 211 5.71 19.04 1.39
CA THR A 211 5.89 17.73 0.76
C THR A 211 4.77 17.43 -0.24
N MET A 212 3.56 17.93 -0.01
CA MET A 212 2.47 17.84 -0.98
C MET A 212 2.76 18.71 -2.20
N ASP A 213 3.19 19.95 -1.98
CA ASP A 213 3.52 20.89 -3.06
C ASP A 213 4.70 20.38 -3.90
N LEU A 214 5.72 19.79 -3.26
CA LEU A 214 6.81 19.11 -3.96
C LEU A 214 6.28 17.98 -4.87
N ALA A 215 5.34 17.16 -4.39
CA ALA A 215 4.77 16.09 -5.20
C ALA A 215 4.05 16.65 -6.44
N MET A 216 3.24 17.70 -6.27
CA MET A 216 2.53 18.33 -7.38
C MET A 216 3.49 18.98 -8.39
N ALA A 217 4.54 19.65 -7.89
CA ALA A 217 5.59 20.23 -8.74
C ALA A 217 6.36 19.18 -9.55
N GLU A 218 6.47 17.96 -9.03
CA GLU A 218 7.09 16.80 -9.69
C GLU A 218 6.12 16.04 -10.62
N GLY A 219 4.91 16.55 -10.84
CA GLY A 219 3.96 16.05 -11.83
C GLY A 219 3.00 14.96 -11.32
N PHE A 220 2.94 14.72 -10.01
CA PHE A 220 1.93 13.84 -9.42
C PHE A 220 0.60 14.59 -9.27
N GLN A 221 -0.52 13.91 -9.51
CA GLN A 221 -1.86 14.52 -9.44
C GLN A 221 -2.43 14.44 -8.03
N PHE A 222 -1.99 13.46 -7.26
CA PHE A 222 -2.47 13.20 -5.90
C PHE A 222 -1.32 12.77 -5.00
N VAL A 223 -1.57 12.86 -3.69
CA VAL A 223 -0.71 12.31 -2.65
C VAL A 223 -1.52 11.44 -1.71
N ALA A 224 -0.90 10.38 -1.19
CA ALA A 224 -1.50 9.48 -0.21
C ALA A 224 -0.89 9.70 1.18
N MET A 225 -1.76 9.81 2.20
CA MET A 225 -1.39 10.03 3.59
C MET A 225 -2.04 8.98 4.49
N GLY A 226 -1.28 8.47 5.45
CA GLY A 226 -1.76 7.48 6.42
C GLY A 226 -1.49 7.90 7.87
N ARG A 227 -0.25 7.70 8.32
CA ARG A 227 0.16 7.93 9.73
C ARG A 227 -0.13 9.35 10.24
N ALA A 228 0.02 10.38 9.40
CA ALA A 228 -0.30 11.75 9.77
C ALA A 228 -1.80 11.95 10.04
N LEU A 229 -2.68 11.40 9.18
CA LEU A 229 -4.13 11.49 9.38
C LEU A 229 -4.62 10.62 10.54
N LEU A 230 -3.91 9.53 10.86
CA LEU A 230 -4.18 8.77 12.08
C LEU A 230 -3.83 9.61 13.32
N ALA A 231 -2.74 10.36 13.30
CA ALA A 231 -2.36 11.25 14.41
C ALA A 231 -3.32 12.44 14.54
N GLU A 232 -3.75 13.00 13.41
CA GLU A 232 -4.54 14.22 13.30
C GLU A 232 -5.56 14.12 12.14
N PRO A 233 -6.76 13.56 12.37
CA PRO A 233 -7.82 13.44 11.37
C PRO A 233 -8.25 14.76 10.70
N ASP A 234 -8.06 15.91 11.36
CA ASP A 234 -8.41 17.23 10.82
C ASP A 234 -7.24 17.95 10.13
N LEU A 235 -6.07 17.31 10.01
CA LEU A 235 -4.83 17.94 9.53
C LEU A 235 -5.00 18.60 8.16
N ILE A 236 -5.67 17.94 7.21
CA ILE A 236 -5.89 18.49 5.86
C ILE A 236 -6.74 19.76 5.90
N ASN A 237 -7.78 19.79 6.74
CA ASN A 237 -8.63 20.97 6.87
C ASN A 237 -7.86 22.15 7.43
N ARG A 238 -6.95 21.91 8.40
CA ARG A 238 -6.06 22.94 8.94
C ARG A 238 -5.05 23.41 7.90
N ILE A 239 -4.41 22.51 7.16
CA ILE A 239 -3.49 22.87 6.07
C ILE A 239 -4.19 23.71 5.01
N ALA A 240 -5.43 23.35 4.64
CA ALA A 240 -6.22 24.10 3.67
C ALA A 240 -6.57 25.50 4.19
N ALA A 241 -7.01 25.61 5.44
CA ALA A 241 -7.35 26.89 6.07
C ALA A 241 -6.14 27.82 6.28
N ASP A 242 -4.96 27.24 6.52
CA ASP A 242 -3.68 27.96 6.67
C ASP A 242 -3.21 28.59 5.33
N GLY A 243 -3.67 28.04 4.20
CA GLY A 243 -3.50 28.64 2.88
C GLY A 243 -2.03 28.85 2.53
N ALA A 244 -1.64 30.11 2.29
CA ALA A 244 -0.28 30.50 1.91
C ALA A 244 0.67 30.68 3.12
N ALA A 245 0.19 30.57 4.36
CA ALA A 245 1.03 30.77 5.54
C ALA A 245 2.01 29.61 5.81
N HIS A 246 1.70 28.39 5.36
CA HIS A 246 2.57 27.19 5.46
C HIS A 246 3.11 26.93 6.89
N SER A 247 2.30 27.28 7.90
CA SER A 247 2.64 27.21 9.32
C SER A 247 2.23 25.89 9.97
N VAL A 248 1.24 25.20 9.42
CA VAL A 248 0.75 23.92 9.97
C VAL A 248 1.77 22.79 9.76
N ARG A 249 2.13 22.11 10.85
CA ARG A 249 3.02 20.95 10.86
C ARG A 249 2.35 19.74 11.51
N SER A 250 2.58 18.57 10.93
CA SER A 250 2.06 17.29 11.43
C SER A 250 2.72 16.89 12.76
N ALA A 251 1.92 16.39 13.71
CA ALA A 251 2.34 15.82 14.98
C ALA A 251 2.86 14.36 14.87
N CYS A 252 2.73 13.72 13.71
CA CYS A 252 3.30 12.39 13.48
C CYS A 252 4.82 12.43 13.59
N THR A 253 5.38 11.65 14.53
CA THR A 253 6.83 11.56 14.76
C THR A 253 7.51 10.43 14.01
N HIS A 254 6.77 9.69 13.15
CA HIS A 254 7.30 8.54 12.40
C HIS A 254 7.85 7.39 13.25
N CYS A 255 7.49 7.33 14.53
CA CYS A 255 7.93 6.27 15.46
C CYS A 255 7.40 4.86 15.13
N ASN A 256 6.48 4.74 14.16
CA ASN A 256 5.87 3.49 13.67
C ASN A 256 5.15 2.63 14.72
N LYS A 257 5.05 3.06 15.97
CA LYS A 257 4.37 2.32 17.05
C LYS A 257 2.88 2.08 16.78
N CYS A 258 2.25 2.91 15.93
CA CYS A 258 0.90 2.67 15.43
C CYS A 258 0.76 1.32 14.71
N MET A 259 1.83 0.80 14.07
CA MET A 259 1.82 -0.52 13.42
C MET A 259 1.51 -1.65 14.41
N ALA A 260 1.97 -1.56 15.65
CA ALA A 260 1.67 -2.59 16.66
C ALA A 260 0.22 -2.50 17.15
N THR A 261 -0.42 -1.33 17.06
CA THR A 261 -1.78 -1.12 17.57
C THR A 261 -2.86 -1.80 16.71
N ILE A 262 -2.55 -2.13 15.44
CA ILE A 262 -3.49 -2.76 14.50
C ILE A 262 -4.02 -4.13 14.98
N TYR A 263 -3.27 -4.81 15.86
CA TYR A 263 -3.67 -6.10 16.44
C TYR A 263 -4.72 -5.96 17.55
N THR A 264 -5.07 -4.72 17.92
CA THR A 264 -6.10 -4.41 18.91
C THR A 264 -7.02 -3.33 18.36
N ARG A 265 -6.88 -2.09 18.83
CA ARG A 265 -7.52 -0.90 18.29
C ARG A 265 -6.46 0.03 17.73
N THR A 266 -6.52 0.25 16.42
CA THR A 266 -5.61 1.15 15.70
C THR A 266 -5.68 2.56 16.28
N ARG A 267 -4.54 3.10 16.70
CA ARG A 267 -4.43 4.46 17.25
C ARG A 267 -3.03 5.06 17.07
N CYS A 268 -2.95 6.38 17.13
CA CYS A 268 -1.68 7.08 17.27
C CYS A 268 -1.23 7.05 18.73
N VAL A 269 0.00 6.59 19.00
CA VAL A 269 0.53 6.55 20.38
C VAL A 269 1.02 7.91 20.89
N VAL A 270 1.19 8.89 19.99
CA VAL A 270 1.66 10.24 20.33
C VAL A 270 0.49 11.13 20.71
N THR A 271 -0.57 11.13 19.90
CA THR A 271 -1.73 12.00 20.08
C THR A 271 -2.91 11.31 20.76
N GLY A 272 -2.92 9.98 20.82
CA GLY A 272 -4.06 9.20 21.31
C GLY A 272 -5.25 9.12 20.34
N ALA A 273 -5.16 9.75 19.17
CA ALA A 273 -6.20 9.71 18.15
C ALA A 273 -6.48 8.27 17.64
N PRO A 274 -7.74 7.93 17.28
CA PRO A 274 -8.89 8.84 17.17
C PRO A 274 -9.59 9.19 18.50
N ASP A 275 -9.22 8.56 19.61
CA ASP A 275 -10.01 8.62 20.86
C ASP A 275 -9.89 9.94 21.64
N VAL A 276 -8.84 10.73 21.42
CA VAL A 276 -8.48 11.88 22.28
C VAL A 276 -8.77 13.25 21.64
N LEU A 277 -9.17 13.32 20.36
CA LEU A 277 -9.40 14.61 19.69
C LEU A 277 -10.77 15.25 19.93
N ALA A 278 -11.64 14.60 20.73
CA ALA A 278 -12.93 15.16 21.12
C ALA A 278 -12.88 16.04 22.39
N GLY A 279 -11.72 16.19 23.05
CA GLY A 279 -11.61 16.93 24.30
C GLY A 279 -10.35 17.78 24.38
N ASN A 280 -10.43 19.02 23.86
CA ASN A 280 -9.68 20.22 24.26
C ASN A 280 -9.51 21.20 23.08
N ARG A 281 -10.64 21.75 22.60
CA ARG A 281 -10.66 23.09 22.00
C ARG A 281 -11.59 23.95 22.83
N THR A 282 -11.05 24.48 23.92
CA THR A 282 -11.52 25.72 24.55
C THR A 282 -10.67 26.85 24.02
#